data_AF-A0A0D7B9D5-F1
#
_entry.id   AF-A0A0D7B9D5-F1
#
_cell.length_a   1.000
_cell.length_b   1.000
_cell.length_c   1.000
_cell.angle_alpha   90.00
_cell.angle_beta   90.00
_cell.angle_gamma   90.00
#
_symmetry.space_group_name_H-M   'P 1'
#
loop_
_entity.id
_entity.type
_entity.pdbx_description
1 polymer ?
#
loop_
_entity_poly.entity_id
_entity_poly.type
_entity_poly.pdbx_seq_one_letter_code
_entity_poly.pdbx_strand_id
1 'polypeptide(L)'
;MEYFHGCELLVWKCNFLVIPNALLRHVAREVLLGLDFLHIRAGLVHRDLNMRNIMMDASYRVKIIDLGSATSDTHPDDEDGLEIGFTAFTDPDIRRINMIIPACDIWSLGMVIMHLNSNGYRYPCSGAAAVDQWTSISKRSLRLLGMMTGEKGQFLQACLVDDSTVRPSAAMLLQLDWVHTLSVVRRS
;
A
#
# COMPACT_ATOMS: atom_id res chain seq x y z
N MET A 1 15.60 8.20 -18.11
CA MET A 1 14.79 8.23 -16.88
C MET A 1 15.26 9.38 -16.04
N GLU A 2 14.35 10.24 -15.56
CA GLU A 2 14.66 11.28 -14.58
C GLU A 2 15.09 10.60 -13.26
N TYR A 3 16.25 10.96 -12.72
CA TYR A 3 16.74 10.38 -11.47
C TYR A 3 15.89 10.86 -10.29
N PHE A 4 15.33 9.94 -9.52
CA PHE A 4 14.49 10.27 -8.35
C PHE A 4 15.35 10.33 -7.09
N HIS A 5 15.66 11.54 -6.61
CA HIS A 5 16.44 11.78 -5.39
C HIS A 5 15.62 11.54 -4.11
N GLY A 6 15.20 10.30 -3.89
CA GLY A 6 14.45 9.88 -2.71
C GLY A 6 15.01 8.62 -2.04
N CYS A 7 14.31 8.13 -1.02
CA CYS A 7 14.57 6.84 -0.41
C CYS A 7 13.30 5.98 -0.43
N GLU A 8 13.47 4.68 -0.25
CA GLU A 8 12.35 3.77 -0.05
C GLU A 8 11.53 4.21 1.18
N LEU A 9 10.21 4.07 1.06
CA LEU A 9 9.29 4.42 2.13
C LEU A 9 9.54 3.57 3.39
N LEU A 10 10.06 2.35 3.24
CA LEU A 10 10.50 1.51 4.36
C LEU A 10 11.65 2.17 5.12
N VAL A 11 12.70 2.59 4.41
CA VAL A 11 13.86 3.28 4.99
C VAL A 11 13.40 4.59 5.65
N TRP A 12 12.49 5.31 5.01
CA TRP A 12 11.87 6.49 5.60
C TRP A 12 11.14 6.14 6.91
N LYS A 13 10.25 5.13 6.92
CA LYS A 13 9.51 4.68 8.12
C LYS A 13 10.43 4.24 9.26
N CYS A 14 11.59 3.62 8.97
CA CYS A 14 12.57 3.24 9.99
C CYS A 14 13.03 4.44 10.84
N ASN A 15 13.03 5.64 10.27
CA ASN A 15 13.48 6.87 10.92
C ASN A 15 12.37 7.59 11.72
N PHE A 16 11.11 7.17 11.62
CA PHE A 16 9.98 7.83 12.27
C PHE A 16 9.12 6.85 13.09
N LEU A 17 8.96 7.15 14.38
CA LEU A 17 8.09 6.38 15.27
C LEU A 17 6.61 6.74 15.15
N VAL A 18 6.30 7.97 14.77
CA VAL A 18 4.95 8.50 14.60
C VAL A 18 4.88 9.23 13.27
N ILE A 19 3.87 8.92 12.47
CA ILE A 19 3.64 9.57 11.19
C ILE A 19 2.38 10.43 11.27
N PRO A 20 2.44 11.74 10.96
CA PRO A 20 1.27 12.60 10.94
C PRO A 20 0.19 12.10 9.97
N ASN A 21 -1.08 12.20 10.37
CA ASN A 21 -2.21 11.79 9.53
C ASN A 21 -2.23 12.49 8.16
N ALA A 22 -1.78 13.75 8.08
CA ALA A 22 -1.67 14.47 6.82
C ALA A 22 -0.69 13.80 5.84
N LEU A 23 0.42 13.26 6.35
CA LEU A 23 1.41 12.59 5.54
C LEU A 23 0.97 11.17 5.15
N LEU A 24 0.28 10.44 6.03
CA LEU A 24 -0.37 9.17 5.67
C LEU A 24 -1.34 9.34 4.50
N ARG A 25 -2.15 10.39 4.58
CA ARG A 25 -3.13 10.77 3.55
C ARG A 25 -2.46 11.14 2.24
N HIS A 26 -1.40 11.95 2.31
CA HIS A 26 -0.59 12.34 1.15
C HIS A 26 -0.01 11.11 0.44
N VAL A 27 0.63 10.21 1.18
CA VAL A 27 1.16 8.95 0.61
C VAL A 27 0.06 8.11 -0.01
N ALA A 28 -1.07 7.91 0.68
CA ALA A 28 -2.19 7.14 0.15
C ALA A 28 -2.69 7.73 -1.17
N ARG A 29 -2.86 9.05 -1.23
CA ARG A 29 -3.32 9.75 -2.43
C ARG A 29 -2.36 9.59 -3.60
N GLU A 30 -1.06 9.83 -3.40
CA GLU A 30 -0.08 9.75 -4.47
C GLU A 30 0.08 8.31 -5.00
N VAL A 31 0.03 7.31 -4.11
CA VAL A 31 0.06 5.91 -4.52
C VAL A 31 -1.22 5.52 -5.27
N LEU A 32 -2.39 6.00 -4.86
CA LEU A 32 -3.63 5.78 -5.61
C LEU A 32 -3.60 6.40 -7.00
N LEU A 33 -3.04 7.60 -7.16
CA LEU A 33 -2.84 8.22 -8.49
C LEU A 33 -1.92 7.36 -9.37
N GLY A 34 -0.84 6.81 -8.79
CA GLY A 34 0.06 5.89 -9.48
C GLY A 34 -0.63 4.57 -9.88
N LEU A 35 -1.40 3.98 -8.97
CA LEU A 35 -2.16 2.76 -9.23
C LEU A 35 -3.26 2.97 -10.27
N ASP A 36 -4.00 4.08 -10.19
CA ASP A 36 -5.01 4.42 -11.20
C ASP A 36 -4.40 4.51 -12.60
N PHE A 37 -3.22 5.13 -12.71
CA PHE A 37 -2.47 5.16 -13.96
C PHE A 37 -2.05 3.75 -14.41
N LEU A 38 -1.46 2.93 -13.53
CA LEU A 38 -1.03 1.58 -13.86
C LEU A 38 -2.20 0.71 -14.34
N HIS A 39 -3.30 0.71 -13.58
CA HIS A 39 -4.47 -0.12 -13.85
C HIS A 39 -5.22 0.33 -15.11
N ILE A 40 -5.43 1.64 -15.30
CA ILE A 40 -6.31 2.17 -16.36
C ILE A 40 -5.55 2.52 -17.64
N ARG A 41 -4.34 3.08 -17.53
CA ARG A 41 -3.57 3.56 -18.70
C ARG A 41 -2.59 2.51 -19.19
N ALA A 42 -1.88 1.84 -18.28
CA ALA A 42 -0.90 0.83 -18.66
C ALA A 42 -1.52 -0.57 -18.78
N GLY A 43 -2.66 -0.83 -18.15
CA GLY A 43 -3.28 -2.15 -18.12
C GLY A 43 -2.46 -3.16 -17.32
N LEU A 44 -1.73 -2.69 -16.30
CA LEU A 44 -0.80 -3.50 -15.51
C LEU A 44 -1.24 -3.58 -14.05
N VAL A 45 -1.14 -4.76 -13.45
CA VAL A 45 -1.20 -4.98 -12.00
C VAL A 45 0.23 -5.05 -11.46
N HIS A 46 0.54 -4.33 -10.38
CA HIS A 46 1.90 -4.23 -9.84
C HIS A 46 2.37 -5.53 -9.15
N ARG A 47 1.46 -6.22 -8.44
CA ARG A 47 1.68 -7.51 -7.73
C ARG A 47 2.59 -7.48 -6.51
N ASP A 48 3.63 -6.67 -6.51
CA ASP A 48 4.56 -6.54 -5.37
C ASP A 48 4.54 -5.13 -4.75
N LEU A 49 3.37 -4.52 -4.59
CA LEU A 49 3.30 -3.19 -3.97
C LEU A 49 3.60 -3.31 -2.47
N ASN A 50 4.69 -2.69 -2.01
CA ASN A 50 5.05 -2.66 -0.60
C ASN A 50 5.91 -1.42 -0.29
N MET A 51 6.29 -1.20 0.98
CA MET A 51 7.06 0.00 1.38
C MET A 51 8.48 0.09 0.77
N ARG A 52 9.04 -1.00 0.23
CA ARG A 52 10.31 -0.97 -0.51
C ARG A 52 10.10 -0.52 -1.95
N ASN A 53 8.94 -0.83 -2.53
CA ASN A 53 8.57 -0.48 -3.91
C ASN A 53 7.81 0.85 -4.01
N ILE A 54 7.89 1.69 -2.97
CA ILE A 54 7.40 3.06 -2.96
C ILE A 54 8.56 3.94 -2.52
N MET A 55 8.90 4.95 -3.31
CA MET A 55 9.90 5.95 -2.96
C MET A 55 9.26 7.28 -2.54
N MET A 56 9.92 7.98 -1.63
CA MET A 56 9.60 9.36 -1.25
C MET A 56 10.86 10.22 -1.27
N ASP A 57 10.77 11.42 -1.84
CA ASP A 57 11.85 12.41 -1.82
C ASP A 57 11.67 13.49 -0.76
N ALA A 58 12.67 14.37 -0.61
CA ALA A 58 12.65 15.48 0.35
C ALA A 58 11.56 16.53 0.07
N SER A 59 10.98 16.53 -1.14
CA SER A 59 9.83 17.37 -1.52
C SER A 59 8.50 16.66 -1.31
N TYR A 60 8.50 15.51 -0.63
CA TYR A 60 7.34 14.64 -0.42
C TYR A 60 6.69 14.14 -1.71
N ARG A 61 7.40 14.16 -2.84
CA ARG A 61 6.89 13.45 -4.03
C ARG A 61 6.97 11.96 -3.75
N VAL A 62 5.94 11.22 -4.16
CA VAL A 62 5.86 9.78 -3.96
C VAL A 62 5.76 9.09 -5.32
N LYS A 63 6.52 8.01 -5.51
CA LYS A 63 6.48 7.22 -6.74
C LYS A 63 6.45 5.73 -6.42
N ILE A 64 5.62 5.00 -7.16
CA ILE A 64 5.70 3.55 -7.24
C ILE A 64 6.90 3.20 -8.12
N ILE A 65 7.70 2.23 -7.70
CA ILE A 65 8.90 1.76 -8.41
C ILE A 65 8.86 0.23 -8.54
N ASP A 66 9.79 -0.30 -9.34
CA ASP A 66 9.99 -1.74 -9.53
C ASP A 66 8.76 -2.47 -10.12
N LEU A 67 8.61 -2.34 -11.44
CA LEU A 67 7.60 -3.07 -12.21
C LEU A 67 8.11 -4.44 -12.69
N GLY A 68 9.20 -4.98 -12.12
CA GLY A 68 9.78 -6.26 -12.55
C GLY A 68 8.82 -7.44 -12.37
N SER A 69 7.87 -7.31 -11.43
CA SER A 69 6.82 -8.29 -11.15
C SER A 69 5.46 -7.91 -11.74
N ALA A 70 5.35 -6.79 -12.44
CA ALA A 70 4.07 -6.30 -12.94
C ALA A 70 3.60 -7.13 -14.14
N THR A 71 2.29 -7.32 -14.28
CA THR A 71 1.70 -8.13 -15.36
C THR A 71 0.46 -7.48 -15.95
N SER A 72 0.23 -7.71 -17.25
CA SER A 72 -1.06 -7.48 -17.90
C SER A 72 -1.98 -8.70 -17.83
N ASP A 73 -1.46 -9.85 -17.44
CA ASP A 73 -2.16 -11.12 -17.47
C ASP A 73 -2.93 -11.30 -16.15
N THR A 74 -4.20 -10.93 -16.19
CA THR A 74 -5.11 -11.05 -15.04
C THR A 74 -5.99 -12.27 -15.23
N HIS A 75 -5.45 -13.45 -14.94
CA HIS A 75 -6.18 -14.71 -15.03
C HIS A 75 -6.25 -15.43 -13.68
N PRO A 76 -7.37 -16.10 -13.37
CA PRO A 76 -7.39 -17.12 -12.32
C PRO A 76 -6.36 -18.20 -12.65
N ASP A 77 -5.69 -18.74 -11.63
CA ASP A 77 -4.68 -19.82 -11.76
C ASP A 77 -3.36 -19.42 -12.47
N ASP A 78 -2.97 -18.13 -12.42
CA ASP A 78 -1.67 -17.68 -12.92
C ASP A 78 -0.52 -18.28 -12.08
N GLU A 79 0.09 -19.39 -12.51
CA GLU A 79 1.14 -20.12 -11.78
C GLU A 79 2.29 -19.21 -11.28
N ASP A 80 2.58 -18.11 -11.98
CA ASP A 80 3.60 -17.13 -11.58
C ASP A 80 3.21 -16.34 -10.32
N GLY A 81 1.92 -16.32 -9.97
CA GLY A 81 1.41 -15.66 -8.77
C GLY A 81 2.16 -16.13 -7.53
N LEU A 82 2.29 -17.44 -7.34
CA LEU A 82 2.86 -18.09 -6.14
C LEU A 82 4.36 -17.80 -5.91
N GLU A 83 5.14 -17.44 -6.94
CA GLU A 83 6.59 -17.26 -6.80
C GLU A 83 7.01 -15.86 -6.29
N ILE A 84 6.12 -14.87 -6.25
CA ILE A 84 6.49 -13.48 -5.94
C ILE A 84 6.01 -13.06 -4.55
N GLY A 85 6.97 -12.86 -3.63
CA GLY A 85 6.78 -12.03 -2.44
C GLY A 85 5.70 -12.50 -1.44
N PHE A 86 5.28 -13.77 -1.51
CA PHE A 86 4.22 -14.32 -0.66
C PHE A 86 4.56 -14.19 0.83
N THR A 87 3.82 -13.32 1.51
CA THR A 87 3.82 -13.25 2.98
C THR A 87 2.44 -13.65 3.49
N ALA A 88 2.32 -13.90 4.79
CA ALA A 88 1.02 -14.14 5.42
C ALA A 88 0.02 -12.96 5.30
N PHE A 89 0.41 -11.84 4.67
CA PHE A 89 -0.39 -10.62 4.51
C PHE A 89 -0.59 -10.19 3.07
N THR A 90 -0.20 -11.04 2.11
CA THR A 90 -0.63 -10.93 0.72
C THR A 90 -2.16 -10.86 0.63
N ASP A 91 -2.70 -10.43 -0.50
CA ASP A 91 -4.14 -10.50 -0.75
C ASP A 91 -4.70 -11.92 -0.47
N PRO A 92 -5.81 -12.06 0.30
CA PRO A 92 -6.45 -13.35 0.56
C PRO A 92 -6.85 -14.13 -0.70
N ASP A 93 -7.28 -13.46 -1.77
CA ASP A 93 -7.68 -14.11 -3.01
C ASP A 93 -6.49 -14.59 -3.83
N ILE A 94 -5.37 -13.85 -3.84
CA ILE A 94 -4.10 -14.35 -4.38
C ILE A 94 -3.71 -15.65 -3.65
N ARG A 95 -3.82 -15.70 -2.32
CA ARG A 95 -3.46 -16.92 -1.57
C ARG A 95 -4.40 -18.10 -1.79
N ARG A 96 -5.70 -17.82 -1.98
CA ARG A 96 -6.75 -18.85 -1.99
C ARG A 96 -6.98 -19.43 -3.38
N ILE A 97 -6.94 -18.58 -4.41
CA ILE A 97 -7.32 -18.92 -5.79
C ILE A 97 -6.34 -18.37 -6.82
N ASN A 98 -5.19 -17.87 -6.38
CA ASN A 98 -4.14 -17.37 -7.27
C ASN A 98 -4.65 -16.33 -8.28
N MET A 99 -5.61 -15.50 -7.84
CA MET A 99 -6.26 -14.52 -8.69
C MET A 99 -5.51 -13.20 -8.59
N ILE A 100 -4.97 -12.75 -9.72
CA ILE A 100 -4.24 -11.49 -9.82
C ILE A 100 -5.09 -10.47 -10.57
N ILE A 101 -5.53 -9.44 -9.85
CA ILE A 101 -6.35 -8.35 -10.39
C ILE A 101 -5.94 -7.01 -9.77
N PRO A 102 -6.33 -5.87 -10.36
CA PRO A 102 -6.05 -4.54 -9.80
C PRO A 102 -6.40 -4.37 -8.32
N ALA A 103 -7.44 -5.06 -7.83
CA ALA A 103 -7.85 -5.03 -6.43
C ALA A 103 -6.75 -5.56 -5.47
N CYS A 104 -5.82 -6.39 -5.94
CA CYS A 104 -4.70 -6.89 -5.15
C CYS A 104 -3.73 -5.77 -4.75
N ASP A 105 -3.46 -4.84 -5.65
CA ASP A 105 -2.64 -3.66 -5.32
C ASP A 105 -3.34 -2.75 -4.30
N ILE A 106 -4.68 -2.71 -4.32
CA ILE A 106 -5.48 -1.97 -3.33
C ILE A 106 -5.34 -2.56 -1.93
N TRP A 107 -5.38 -3.89 -1.81
CA TRP A 107 -5.09 -4.56 -0.54
C TRP A 107 -3.67 -4.23 -0.04
N SER A 108 -2.69 -4.34 -0.93
CA SER A 108 -1.29 -4.04 -0.63
C SER A 108 -1.09 -2.59 -0.18
N LEU A 109 -1.77 -1.63 -0.81
CA LEU A 109 -1.81 -0.23 -0.35
C LEU A 109 -2.41 -0.13 1.06
N GLY A 110 -3.52 -0.82 1.34
CA GLY A 110 -4.12 -0.89 2.67
C GLY A 110 -3.11 -1.34 3.73
N MET A 111 -2.34 -2.39 3.44
CA MET A 111 -1.29 -2.89 4.31
C MET A 111 -0.15 -1.88 4.51
N VAL A 112 0.29 -1.20 3.44
CA VAL A 112 1.28 -0.11 3.53
C VAL A 112 0.79 0.99 4.47
N ILE A 113 -0.44 1.50 4.30
CA ILE A 113 -0.97 2.55 5.16
C ILE A 113 -1.16 2.08 6.60
N MET A 114 -1.58 0.82 6.83
CA MET A 114 -1.63 0.23 8.18
C MET A 114 -0.26 0.20 8.85
N HIS A 115 0.79 -0.17 8.12
CA HIS A 115 2.16 -0.19 8.61
C HIS A 115 2.69 1.19 8.96
N LEU A 116 2.45 2.18 8.09
CA LEU A 116 2.79 3.57 8.38
C LEU A 116 2.01 4.11 9.59
N ASN A 117 0.74 3.73 9.75
CA ASN A 117 -0.09 4.11 10.88
C ASN A 117 0.28 3.39 12.20
N SER A 118 1.17 2.39 12.14
CA SER A 118 1.60 1.62 13.32
C SER A 118 2.63 2.43 14.14
N ASN A 119 2.10 3.35 14.95
CA ASN A 119 2.89 4.19 15.84
C ASN A 119 3.57 3.36 16.95
N GLY A 120 4.78 3.76 17.34
CA GLY A 120 5.52 3.15 18.45
C GLY A 120 6.30 1.87 18.09
N TYR A 121 6.29 1.46 16.81
CA TYR A 121 7.10 0.36 16.31
C TYR A 121 8.27 0.88 15.48
N ARG A 122 9.49 0.44 15.82
CA ARG A 122 10.66 0.54 14.93
C ARG A 122 10.54 -0.55 13.89
N TYR A 123 10.39 -0.17 12.62
CA TYR A 123 10.47 -1.12 11.53
C TYR A 123 11.95 -1.45 11.31
N PRO A 124 12.35 -2.72 11.39
CA PRO A 124 13.69 -3.14 10.99
C PRO A 124 13.77 -3.05 9.47
N CYS A 125 14.83 -2.44 8.95
CA CYS A 125 14.97 -2.24 7.50
C CYS A 125 15.52 -3.51 6.81
N SER A 126 16.11 -4.46 7.55
CA SER A 126 16.65 -5.72 7.02
C SER A 126 16.82 -6.79 8.10
N GLY A 127 17.10 -8.03 7.68
CA GLY A 127 17.44 -9.17 8.55
C GLY A 127 16.26 -10.10 8.88
N ALA A 128 16.55 -11.32 9.33
CA ALA A 128 15.53 -12.34 9.61
C ALA A 128 14.52 -11.90 10.68
N ALA A 129 14.98 -11.18 11.71
CA ALA A 129 14.11 -10.59 12.73
C ALA A 129 13.08 -9.58 12.16
N ALA A 130 13.32 -9.04 10.96
CA ALA A 130 12.39 -8.13 10.32
C ALA A 130 11.10 -8.82 9.89
N VAL A 131 11.20 -10.04 9.38
CA VAL A 131 10.05 -10.81 8.89
C VAL A 131 9.08 -11.12 10.04
N ASP A 132 9.59 -11.59 11.17
CA ASP A 132 8.78 -11.91 12.36
C ASP A 132 8.14 -10.67 12.96
N GLN A 133 8.87 -9.56 12.98
CA GLN A 133 8.36 -8.30 13.51
C GLN A 133 7.28 -7.71 12.61
N TRP A 134 7.50 -7.68 11.28
CA TRP A 134 6.48 -7.24 10.32
C TRP A 134 5.24 -8.13 10.42
N THR A 135 5.44 -9.44 10.58
CA THR A 135 4.35 -10.39 10.78
C THR A 135 3.52 -10.07 12.02
N SER A 136 4.19 -9.77 13.12
CA SER A 136 3.54 -9.39 14.38
C SER A 136 2.77 -8.08 14.26
N ILE A 137 3.36 -7.09 13.57
CA ILE A 137 2.72 -5.79 13.34
C ILE A 137 1.49 -5.95 12.44
N SER A 138 1.60 -6.65 11.31
CA SER A 138 0.48 -6.89 10.40
C SER A 138 -0.69 -7.59 11.09
N LYS A 139 -0.42 -8.67 11.85
CA LYS A 139 -1.47 -9.38 12.62
C LYS A 139 -2.17 -8.45 13.62
N ARG A 140 -1.41 -7.60 14.32
CA ARG A 140 -1.98 -6.62 15.26
C ARG A 140 -2.81 -5.57 14.52
N SER A 141 -2.30 -5.03 13.44
CA SER A 141 -2.95 -4.02 12.60
C SER A 141 -4.30 -4.52 12.09
N LEU A 142 -4.35 -5.73 11.51
CA LEU A 142 -5.62 -6.31 11.03
C LEU A 142 -6.64 -6.54 12.16
N ARG A 143 -6.20 -6.97 13.36
CA ARG A 143 -7.11 -7.09 14.52
C ARG A 143 -7.70 -5.76 14.95
N LEU A 144 -6.96 -4.66 14.79
CA LEU A 144 -7.42 -3.32 15.17
C LEU A 144 -8.28 -2.67 14.08
N LEU A 145 -8.29 -3.19 12.85
CA LEU A 145 -8.98 -2.60 11.70
C LEU A 145 -10.47 -2.35 11.97
N GLY A 146 -11.17 -3.32 12.56
CA GLY A 146 -12.59 -3.18 12.92
C GLY A 146 -12.88 -2.17 14.03
N MET A 147 -11.85 -1.78 14.79
CA MET A 147 -11.95 -0.75 15.84
C MET A 147 -11.62 0.65 15.32
N MET A 148 -11.09 0.78 14.10
CA MET A 148 -10.76 2.07 13.52
C MET A 148 -12.01 2.82 13.10
N THR A 149 -12.13 4.07 13.53
CA THR A 149 -13.27 4.95 13.23
C THR A 149 -12.82 6.18 12.44
N GLY A 150 -13.80 6.93 11.93
CA GLY A 150 -13.57 8.11 11.11
C GLY A 150 -13.10 7.78 9.69
N GLU A 151 -12.82 8.83 8.91
CA GLU A 151 -12.58 8.73 7.47
C GLU A 151 -11.38 7.83 7.12
N LYS A 152 -10.31 7.88 7.93
CA LYS A 152 -9.14 7.00 7.76
C LYS A 152 -9.49 5.53 7.99
N GLY A 153 -10.32 5.26 9.00
CA GLY A 153 -10.80 3.91 9.30
C GLY A 153 -11.63 3.36 8.14
N GLN A 154 -12.55 4.17 7.61
CA GLN A 154 -13.35 3.81 6.43
C GLN A 154 -12.49 3.50 5.21
N PHE A 155 -11.47 4.34 4.93
CA PHE A 155 -10.51 4.08 3.85
C PHE A 155 -9.81 2.72 4.02
N LEU A 156 -9.25 2.46 5.21
CA LEU A 156 -8.51 1.23 5.49
C LEU A 156 -9.42 -0.01 5.44
N GLN A 157 -10.64 0.11 5.95
CA GLN A 157 -11.66 -0.96 5.90
C GLN A 157 -12.09 -1.25 4.46
N ALA A 158 -12.17 -0.24 3.59
CA ALA A 158 -12.47 -0.43 2.18
C ALA A 158 -11.31 -1.11 1.41
N CYS A 159 -10.06 -0.79 1.75
CA CYS A 159 -8.89 -1.44 1.12
C CYS A 159 -8.68 -2.89 1.58
N LEU A 160 -9.00 -3.22 2.84
CA LEU A 160 -8.67 -4.49 3.48
C LEU A 160 -9.91 -5.38 3.65
N VAL A 161 -10.75 -5.44 2.61
CA VAL A 161 -11.84 -6.41 2.51
C VAL A 161 -11.29 -7.71 1.92
N ASP A 162 -11.62 -8.86 2.51
CA ASP A 162 -11.08 -10.14 2.03
C ASP A 162 -11.51 -10.43 0.59
N ASP A 163 -12.79 -10.24 0.28
CA ASP A 163 -13.35 -10.38 -1.07
C ASP A 163 -12.85 -9.26 -1.98
N SER A 164 -12.01 -9.60 -2.95
CA SER A 164 -11.44 -8.64 -3.91
C SER A 164 -12.46 -8.07 -4.89
N THR A 165 -13.60 -8.73 -5.12
CA THR A 165 -14.62 -8.29 -6.08
C THR A 165 -15.40 -7.07 -5.61
N VAL A 166 -15.45 -6.85 -4.30
CA VAL A 166 -16.13 -5.71 -3.67
C VAL A 166 -15.18 -4.58 -3.30
N ARG A 167 -13.86 -4.78 -3.44
CA ARG A 167 -12.88 -3.73 -3.16
C ARG A 167 -13.00 -2.61 -4.20
N PRO A 168 -13.02 -1.34 -3.76
CA PRO A 168 -13.09 -0.21 -4.68
C PRO A 168 -11.82 -0.09 -5.52
N SER A 169 -11.96 0.46 -6.73
CA SER A 169 -10.81 0.81 -7.56
C SER A 169 -10.04 2.00 -6.99
N ALA A 170 -8.82 2.23 -7.50
CA ALA A 170 -8.02 3.40 -7.12
C ALA A 170 -8.77 4.72 -7.35
N ALA A 171 -9.46 4.85 -8.50
CA ALA A 171 -10.32 5.99 -8.81
C ALA A 171 -11.44 6.21 -7.78
N MET A 172 -12.09 5.15 -7.31
CA MET A 172 -13.16 5.24 -6.31
C MET A 172 -12.60 5.67 -4.95
N LEU A 173 -11.46 5.12 -4.54
CA LEU A 173 -10.80 5.49 -3.28
C LEU A 173 -10.31 6.94 -3.27
N LEU A 174 -9.91 7.49 -4.42
CA LEU A 174 -9.55 8.90 -4.56
C LEU A 174 -10.71 9.86 -4.27
N GLN A 175 -11.96 9.39 -4.33
CA GLN A 175 -13.15 10.18 -4.02
C GLN A 175 -13.54 10.15 -2.53
N LEU A 176 -12.94 9.28 -1.72
CA LEU A 176 -13.25 9.24 -0.29
C LEU A 176 -12.77 10.52 0.40
N ASP A 177 -13.57 11.04 1.34
CA ASP A 177 -13.30 12.30 2.06
C ASP A 177 -11.90 12.34 2.67
N TRP A 178 -11.45 11.20 3.23
CA TRP A 178 -10.09 11.09 3.76
C TRP A 178 -9.05 11.45 2.71
N VAL A 179 -9.14 10.96 1.48
CA VAL A 179 -8.14 11.15 0.42
C VAL A 179 -8.35 12.45 -0.35
N HIS A 180 -9.62 12.86 -0.51
CA HIS A 180 -10.01 14.04 -1.28
C HIS A 180 -9.77 15.34 -0.53
N THR A 181 -9.78 15.34 0.81
CA THR A 181 -9.57 16.55 1.61
C THR A 181 -8.16 17.09 1.41
N LEU A 182 -8.04 18.10 0.54
CA LEU A 182 -6.84 18.94 0.43
C LEU A 182 -6.71 19.71 1.73
N SER A 183 -5.82 19.26 2.60
CA SER A 183 -5.37 20.13 3.69
C SER A 183 -4.63 21.28 3.01
N VAL A 184 -5.26 22.46 3.01
CA VAL A 184 -4.60 23.70 2.61
C VAL A 184 -3.44 23.87 3.58
N VAL A 185 -2.26 23.41 3.19
CA VAL A 185 -1.01 23.84 3.80
C VAL A 185 -0.93 25.32 3.42
N ARG A 186 -1.47 26.19 4.28
CA ARG A 186 -1.19 27.61 4.19
C ARG A 186 0.32 27.73 4.34
N ARG A 187 1.01 27.95 3.23
CA ARG A 187 2.37 28.46 3.23
C ARG A 187 2.28 29.83 3.90
N SER A 188 2.66 29.89 5.16
CA SER A 188 2.95 31.13 5.88
C SER A 188 4.21 31.76 5.31
#